data_AF-A0A4D4LJS0-F1
#
_entry.id   AF-A0A4D4LJS0-F1
#
_cell.length_a   1.000
_cell.length_b   1.000
_cell.length_c   1.000
_cell.angle_alpha   90.00
_cell.angle_beta   90.00
_cell.angle_gamma   90.00
#
_symmetry.space_group_name_H-M   'P 1'
#
loop_
_entity.id
_entity.type
_entity.pdbx_description
1 polymer ?
#
loop_
_entity_poly.entity_id
_entity_poly.type
_entity_poly.pdbx_seq_one_letter_code
_entity_poly.pdbx_strand_id
1 'polypeptide(L)'
;MAQALFETGGGYALVAESDLTGRYSAARLIHQQGVPTYRIGLWDERVESDGPLSTPWRALIVGDLPTVTQSTFTDDLAPASRVADTSWIRPGPALWTWLAGGKPAGQSLSMQKGYVDYAAQRGWPYVVVDAGWYFDPDQWDVTDPDWQKNSWIPQLVDYARERRVGIQVWIHHRDLDTAEEREQWLPTLERWG
;
A
#
# COMPACT_ATOMS: atom_id res chain seq x y z
N MET A 1 -12.47 -8.85 0.22
CA MET A 1 -13.19 -9.30 -0.98
C MET A 1 -12.74 -8.43 -2.11
N ALA A 2 -12.23 -9.03 -3.19
CA ALA A 2 -12.08 -8.27 -4.42
C ALA A 2 -13.47 -7.84 -4.89
N GLN A 3 -13.63 -6.56 -5.20
CA GLN A 3 -14.90 -6.00 -5.67
C GLN A 3 -15.36 -6.71 -6.95
N ALA A 4 -16.66 -6.96 -7.07
CA ALA A 4 -17.24 -7.61 -8.25
C ALA A 4 -18.47 -6.85 -8.72
N LEU A 5 -18.44 -6.37 -9.97
CA LEU A 5 -19.53 -5.66 -10.61
C LEU A 5 -20.33 -6.61 -11.49
N PHE A 6 -21.65 -6.61 -11.31
CA PHE A 6 -22.59 -7.40 -12.09
C PHE A 6 -23.53 -6.48 -12.86
N GLU A 7 -23.72 -6.76 -14.15
CA GLU A 7 -24.84 -6.22 -14.90
C GLU A 7 -26.09 -7.06 -14.60
N THR A 8 -27.22 -6.39 -14.39
CA THR A 8 -28.49 -6.98 -13.98
C THR A 8 -29.61 -6.39 -14.83
N GLY A 9 -30.81 -7.00 -14.80
CA GLY A 9 -31.96 -6.50 -15.55
C GLY A 9 -32.41 -5.08 -15.18
N GLY A 10 -31.95 -4.52 -14.04
CA GLY A 10 -32.31 -3.19 -13.55
C GLY A 10 -31.14 -2.20 -13.45
N GLY A 11 -29.98 -2.53 -14.02
CA GLY A 11 -28.75 -1.72 -13.90
C GLY A 11 -27.58 -2.58 -13.42
N TYR A 12 -26.81 -2.06 -12.47
CA TYR A 12 -25.61 -2.70 -11.95
C TYR A 12 -25.72 -3.00 -10.46
N ALA A 13 -25.03 -4.06 -10.05
CA ALA A 13 -24.84 -4.42 -8.65
C ALA A 13 -23.35 -4.63 -8.37
N LEU A 14 -22.76 -3.82 -7.49
CA LEU A 14 -21.38 -3.96 -7.03
C LEU A 14 -21.37 -4.63 -5.66
N VAL A 15 -20.73 -5.80 -5.60
CA VAL A 15 -20.44 -6.50 -4.35
C VAL A 15 -19.08 -6.02 -3.84
N ALA A 16 -19.04 -5.61 -2.58
CA ALA A 16 -17.84 -5.12 -1.90
C ALA A 16 -17.78 -5.59 -0.44
N GLU A 17 -16.65 -5.35 0.22
CA GLU A 17 -16.43 -5.61 1.65
C GLU A 17 -15.86 -4.37 2.33
N SER A 18 -16.25 -4.12 3.58
CA SER A 18 -15.73 -3.02 4.42
C SER A 18 -15.50 -3.48 5.86
N ASP A 19 -14.69 -2.75 6.63
CA ASP A 19 -14.16 -3.15 7.95
C ASP A 19 -13.36 -4.48 7.93
N LEU A 20 -12.67 -4.76 6.82
CA LEU A 20 -11.73 -5.88 6.77
C LEU A 20 -10.44 -5.49 7.52
N THR A 21 -10.20 -6.17 8.65
CA THR A 21 -9.02 -5.99 9.50
C THR A 21 -8.29 -7.32 9.63
N GLY A 22 -7.10 -7.34 10.24
CA GLY A 22 -6.35 -8.57 10.53
C GLY A 22 -7.05 -9.58 11.46
N ARG A 23 -8.30 -9.32 11.88
CA ARG A 23 -9.13 -10.20 12.72
C ARG A 23 -10.02 -11.15 11.93
N TYR A 24 -10.09 -11.02 10.60
CA TYR A 24 -10.97 -11.84 9.76
C TYR A 24 -10.35 -12.11 8.40
N SER A 25 -10.60 -13.30 7.84
CA SER A 25 -10.11 -13.66 6.51
C SER A 25 -10.84 -12.88 5.42
N ALA A 26 -10.11 -12.42 4.41
CA ALA A 26 -10.73 -11.76 3.27
C ALA A 26 -11.74 -12.70 2.58
N ALA A 27 -12.90 -12.16 2.20
CA ALA A 27 -13.87 -12.94 1.42
C ALA A 27 -13.46 -13.05 -0.07
N ARG A 28 -13.97 -14.08 -0.75
CA ARG A 28 -13.94 -14.27 -2.21
C ARG A 28 -15.29 -14.81 -2.68
N LEU A 29 -15.61 -14.55 -3.94
CA LEU A 29 -16.81 -15.12 -4.56
C LEU A 29 -16.50 -16.49 -5.16
N ILE A 30 -17.31 -17.48 -4.79
CA ILE A 30 -17.29 -18.83 -5.35
C ILE A 30 -18.51 -18.97 -6.24
N HIS A 31 -18.27 -19.33 -7.50
CA HIS A 31 -19.30 -19.47 -8.51
C HIS A 31 -19.17 -20.80 -9.24
N GLN A 32 -20.30 -21.36 -9.63
CA GLN A 32 -20.36 -22.49 -10.54
C GLN A 32 -21.01 -22.03 -11.83
N GLN A 33 -20.33 -22.26 -12.95
CA GLN A 33 -20.84 -21.87 -14.27
C GLN A 33 -22.25 -22.43 -14.50
N GLY A 34 -23.14 -21.58 -15.04
CA GLY A 34 -24.54 -21.94 -15.30
C GLY A 34 -25.46 -21.84 -14.09
N VAL A 35 -24.95 -21.52 -12.90
CA VAL A 35 -25.75 -21.28 -11.68
C VAL A 35 -25.87 -19.77 -11.46
N PRO A 36 -27.06 -19.21 -11.15
CA PRO A 36 -27.22 -17.77 -10.93
C PRO A 36 -26.70 -17.29 -9.57
N THR A 37 -26.28 -18.21 -8.71
CA THR A 37 -25.93 -17.94 -7.31
C THR A 37 -24.43 -17.88 -7.12
N TYR A 38 -23.97 -16.84 -6.45
CA TYR A 38 -22.61 -16.71 -5.93
C TYR A 38 -22.61 -17.01 -4.43
N ARG A 39 -21.58 -17.71 -3.97
CA ARG A 39 -21.35 -17.99 -2.54
C ARG A 39 -20.15 -17.19 -2.06
N ILE A 40 -20.17 -16.81 -0.79
CA ILE A 40 -18.99 -16.24 -0.13
C ILE A 40 -18.13 -17.40 0.36
N GLY A 41 -16.87 -17.44 -0.09
CA GLY A 41 -15.81 -18.24 0.51
C GLY A 41 -14.80 -17.34 1.20
N LEU A 42 -13.99 -17.91 2.08
CA LEU A 42 -12.84 -17.24 2.67
C LEU A 42 -11.55 -17.73 1.99
N TRP A 43 -10.46 -16.98 2.16
CA TRP A 43 -9.13 -17.43 1.75
C TRP A 43 -8.52 -18.40 2.75
N ASP A 44 -8.74 -18.16 4.03
CA ASP A 44 -8.37 -19.07 5.10
C ASP A 44 -9.46 -20.12 5.31
N GLU A 45 -9.07 -21.34 5.68
CA GLU A 45 -10.02 -22.42 5.97
C GLU A 45 -10.88 -22.13 7.20
N ARG A 46 -10.31 -21.41 8.18
CA ARG A 46 -10.94 -21.06 9.45
C ARG A 46 -10.50 -19.67 9.89
N VAL A 47 -11.38 -18.99 10.62
CA VAL A 47 -11.07 -17.75 11.33
C VAL A 47 -11.06 -18.08 12.81
N GLU A 48 -9.94 -17.84 13.47
CA GLU A 48 -9.79 -18.02 14.91
C GLU A 48 -10.20 -16.72 15.64
N SER A 49 -10.80 -16.87 16.82
CA SER A 49 -11.22 -15.73 17.64
C SER A 49 -11.24 -16.12 19.12
N ASP A 50 -10.60 -15.31 19.96
CA ASP A 50 -10.56 -15.50 21.41
C ASP A 50 -11.81 -14.91 22.13
N GLY A 51 -12.81 -14.47 21.37
CA GLY A 51 -14.00 -13.81 21.92
C GLY A 51 -15.15 -13.67 20.90
N PRO A 52 -16.12 -12.77 21.15
CA PRO A 52 -17.20 -12.51 20.21
C PRO A 52 -16.66 -12.09 18.84
N LEU A 53 -17.06 -12.83 17.80
CA LEU A 53 -16.63 -12.58 16.43
C LEU A 53 -17.66 -11.73 15.68
N SER A 54 -17.21 -10.60 15.16
CA SER A 54 -17.96 -9.82 14.18
C SER A 54 -17.27 -9.95 12.83
N THR A 55 -18.06 -10.17 11.78
CA THR A 55 -17.53 -10.27 10.44
C THR A 55 -17.45 -8.89 9.78
N PRO A 56 -16.55 -8.67 8.81
CA PRO A 56 -16.60 -7.48 7.96
C PRO A 56 -17.96 -7.32 7.28
N TRP A 57 -18.32 -6.09 6.92
CA TRP A 57 -19.54 -5.81 6.18
C TRP A 57 -19.48 -6.43 4.79
N ARG A 58 -20.60 -6.99 4.32
CA ARG A 58 -20.79 -7.34 2.91
C ARG A 58 -21.74 -6.33 2.32
N ALA A 59 -21.21 -5.48 1.46
CA ALA A 59 -21.93 -4.37 0.87
C ALA A 59 -22.42 -4.75 -0.52
N LEU A 60 -23.65 -4.37 -0.84
CA LEU A 60 -24.22 -4.44 -2.18
C LEU A 60 -24.69 -3.04 -2.56
N ILE A 61 -24.04 -2.44 -3.56
CA ILE A 61 -24.39 -1.13 -4.10
C ILE A 61 -25.13 -1.38 -5.41
N VAL A 62 -26.38 -0.94 -5.52
CA VAL A 62 -27.24 -1.22 -6.68
C VAL A 62 -27.74 0.09 -7.28
N GLY A 63 -27.67 0.20 -8.61
CA GLY A 63 -28.15 1.38 -9.32
C GLY A 63 -27.68 1.41 -10.77
N ASP A 64 -27.77 2.57 -11.41
CA ASP A 64 -27.08 2.78 -12.67
C ASP A 64 -25.55 2.86 -12.46
N LEU A 65 -24.80 2.83 -13.57
CA LEU A 65 -23.34 2.82 -13.50
C LEU A 65 -22.77 4.05 -12.74
N PRO A 66 -23.28 5.28 -12.94
CA PRO A 66 -22.88 6.42 -12.12
C PRO A 66 -23.12 6.22 -10.62
N THR A 67 -24.31 5.75 -10.22
CA THR A 67 -24.65 5.49 -8.81
C THR A 67 -23.67 4.52 -8.19
N VAL A 68 -23.38 3.42 -8.89
CA VAL A 68 -22.49 2.38 -8.39
C VAL A 68 -21.04 2.86 -8.30
N THR A 69 -20.55 3.59 -9.32
CA THR A 69 -19.14 4.01 -9.40
C THR A 69 -18.81 5.23 -8.53
N GLN A 70 -19.79 6.06 -8.19
CA GLN A 70 -19.62 7.25 -7.35
C GLN A 70 -20.04 7.03 -5.89
N SER A 71 -20.52 5.83 -5.55
CA SER A 71 -20.94 5.50 -4.18
C SER A 71 -19.76 5.50 -3.20
N THR A 72 -19.96 6.13 -2.05
CA THR A 72 -19.05 6.10 -0.89
C THR A 72 -19.47 5.06 0.16
N PHE A 73 -20.44 4.20 -0.16
CA PHE A 73 -21.07 3.33 0.83
C PHE A 73 -20.09 2.37 1.52
N THR A 74 -19.01 1.94 0.85
CA THR A 74 -17.96 1.15 1.50
C THR A 74 -17.23 1.93 2.59
N ASP A 75 -17.04 3.23 2.41
CA ASP A 75 -16.38 4.10 3.37
C ASP A 75 -17.32 4.44 4.53
N ASP A 76 -18.61 4.63 4.26
CA ASP A 76 -19.64 4.88 5.29
C ASP A 76 -19.78 3.70 6.27
N LEU A 77 -19.48 2.49 5.83
CA LEU A 77 -19.48 1.27 6.65
C LEU A 77 -18.16 1.04 7.41
N ALA A 78 -17.10 1.76 7.03
CA ALA A 78 -15.78 1.60 7.63
C ALA A 78 -15.76 2.19 9.06
N PRO A 79 -14.94 1.66 9.98
CA PRO A 79 -14.77 2.27 11.28
C PRO A 79 -14.17 3.68 11.14
N ALA A 80 -14.53 4.57 12.06
CA ALA A 80 -13.95 5.91 12.12
C ALA A 80 -12.41 5.85 12.24
N SER A 81 -11.75 6.86 11.67
CA SER A 81 -10.29 6.99 11.73
C SER A 81 -9.77 6.90 13.16
N ARG A 82 -8.70 6.13 13.37
CA ARG A 82 -7.94 6.08 14.63
C ARG A 82 -6.81 7.12 14.68
N VAL A 83 -6.56 7.83 13.57
CA VAL A 83 -5.56 8.89 13.48
C VAL A 83 -6.25 10.22 13.72
N ALA A 84 -5.93 10.87 14.84
CA ALA A 84 -6.57 12.11 15.25
C ALA A 84 -5.98 13.33 14.53
N ASP A 85 -4.65 13.41 14.41
CA ASP A 85 -3.96 14.45 13.66
C ASP A 85 -3.51 13.91 12.31
N THR A 86 -4.06 14.48 11.24
CA THR A 86 -3.74 14.13 9.84
C THR A 86 -2.96 15.22 9.12
N SER A 87 -2.53 16.30 9.82
CA SER A 87 -1.83 17.44 9.21
C SER A 87 -0.47 17.10 8.58
N TRP A 88 0.13 16.00 9.03
CA TRP A 88 1.38 15.46 8.49
C TRP A 88 1.17 14.65 7.20
N ILE A 89 -0.06 14.20 6.92
CA ILE A 89 -0.40 13.45 5.71
C ILE A 89 -0.58 14.43 4.56
N ARG A 90 0.37 14.45 3.63
CA ARG A 90 0.37 15.34 2.47
C ARG A 90 0.25 14.51 1.18
N PRO A 91 -0.91 14.51 0.49
CA PRO A 91 -1.03 13.79 -0.77
C PRO A 91 -0.31 14.51 -1.90
N GLY A 92 0.17 13.77 -2.89
CA GLY A 92 0.76 14.35 -4.09
C GLY A 92 1.34 13.29 -5.04
N PRO A 93 1.70 13.68 -6.28
CA PRO A 93 2.32 12.76 -7.21
C PRO A 93 3.73 12.39 -6.76
N ALA A 94 4.14 11.16 -7.08
CA ALA A 94 5.48 10.67 -6.82
C ALA A 94 6.16 10.22 -8.11
N LEU A 95 7.45 10.55 -8.27
CA LEU A 95 8.28 9.97 -9.31
C LEU A 95 8.70 8.56 -8.87
N TRP A 96 8.21 7.55 -9.58
CA TRP A 96 8.48 6.15 -9.28
C TRP A 96 9.74 5.65 -10.02
N THR A 97 10.82 5.40 -9.26
CA THR A 97 12.13 5.15 -9.89
C THR A 97 12.31 3.75 -10.45
N TRP A 98 11.52 2.77 -9.99
CA TRP A 98 11.57 1.40 -10.55
C TRP A 98 11.23 1.39 -12.04
N LEU A 99 10.14 2.04 -12.42
CA LEU A 99 9.71 2.10 -13.83
C LEU A 99 10.68 2.93 -14.68
N ALA A 100 11.29 3.97 -14.09
CA ALA A 100 12.18 4.88 -14.81
C ALA A 100 13.61 4.36 -14.98
N GLY A 101 14.11 3.57 -14.02
CA GLY A 101 15.53 3.19 -13.98
C GLY A 101 15.82 1.77 -13.51
N GLY A 102 14.80 0.98 -13.16
CA GLY A 102 14.93 -0.42 -12.77
C GLY A 102 15.89 -0.67 -11.61
N LYS A 103 16.49 -1.86 -11.58
CA LYS A 103 17.45 -2.27 -10.54
C LYS A 103 18.60 -1.28 -10.31
N PRO A 104 19.26 -0.71 -11.34
CA PRO A 104 20.34 0.26 -11.13
C PRO A 104 19.93 1.49 -10.32
N ALA A 105 18.70 1.98 -10.50
CA ALA A 105 18.20 3.12 -9.73
C ALA A 105 18.07 2.80 -8.23
N GLY A 106 17.74 1.56 -7.89
CA GLY A 106 17.61 1.11 -6.50
C GLY A 106 18.92 1.06 -5.73
N GLN A 107 20.08 1.08 -6.39
CA GLN A 107 21.41 0.99 -5.75
C GLN A 107 22.34 2.17 -6.09
N SER A 108 21.79 3.27 -6.62
CA SER A 108 22.59 4.40 -7.09
C SER A 108 22.10 5.73 -6.54
N LEU A 109 22.82 6.26 -5.56
CA LEU A 109 22.58 7.60 -5.02
C LEU A 109 22.64 8.67 -6.12
N SER A 110 23.54 8.55 -7.09
CA SER A 110 23.70 9.55 -8.16
C SER A 110 22.47 9.60 -9.07
N MET A 111 21.91 8.44 -9.43
CA MET A 111 20.66 8.36 -10.17
C MET A 111 19.51 8.93 -9.36
N GLN A 112 19.42 8.60 -8.08
CA GLN A 112 18.37 9.11 -7.19
C GLN A 112 18.42 10.64 -7.03
N LYS A 113 19.61 11.24 -6.92
CA LYS A 113 19.75 12.71 -6.95
C LYS A 113 19.23 13.31 -8.25
N GLY A 114 19.52 12.69 -9.40
CA GLY A 114 18.97 13.10 -10.69
C GLY A 114 17.43 13.01 -10.74
N TYR A 115 16.84 11.98 -10.14
CA TYR A 115 15.38 11.86 -10.02
C TYR A 115 14.77 12.92 -9.10
N VAL A 116 15.44 13.25 -7.99
CA VAL A 116 15.05 14.35 -7.11
C VAL A 116 15.09 15.68 -7.85
N ASP A 117 16.15 15.95 -8.63
CA ASP A 117 16.24 17.17 -9.43
C ASP A 117 15.11 17.25 -10.47
N TYR A 118 14.80 16.13 -11.12
CA TYR A 118 13.70 16.06 -12.08
C TYR A 118 12.33 16.28 -11.43
N ALA A 119 12.07 15.67 -10.27
CA ALA A 119 10.84 15.87 -9.51
C ALA A 119 10.68 17.33 -9.08
N ALA A 120 11.76 17.93 -8.57
CA ALA A 120 11.78 19.34 -8.17
C ALA A 120 11.46 20.29 -9.34
N GLN A 121 12.02 20.04 -10.53
CA GLN A 121 11.74 20.82 -11.75
C GLN A 121 10.26 20.73 -12.18
N ARG A 122 9.56 19.64 -11.84
CA ARG A 122 8.14 19.44 -12.14
C ARG A 122 7.21 19.88 -11.02
N GLY A 123 7.75 20.30 -9.88
CA GLY A 123 6.97 20.58 -8.67
C GLY A 123 6.31 19.33 -8.09
N TRP A 124 6.87 18.14 -8.33
CA TRP A 124 6.37 16.90 -7.75
C TRP A 124 6.93 16.72 -6.33
N PRO A 125 6.08 16.51 -5.32
CA PRO A 125 6.50 16.53 -3.93
C PRO A 125 7.25 15.27 -3.48
N TYR A 126 7.25 14.17 -4.27
CA TYR A 126 7.82 12.89 -3.83
C TYR A 126 8.67 12.19 -4.89
N VAL A 127 9.67 11.46 -4.42
CA VAL A 127 10.40 10.40 -5.15
C VAL A 127 10.26 9.10 -4.37
N VAL A 128 9.91 8.01 -5.05
CA VAL A 128 9.86 6.66 -4.46
C VAL A 128 11.11 5.91 -4.86
N VAL A 129 12.01 5.72 -3.90
CA VAL A 129 13.18 4.84 -4.00
C VAL A 129 12.69 3.41 -3.82
N ASP A 130 12.52 2.71 -4.95
CA ASP A 130 12.00 1.35 -4.96
C ASP A 130 13.07 0.30 -4.58
N ALA A 131 12.79 -0.99 -4.80
CA ALA A 131 13.61 -2.11 -4.37
C ALA A 131 15.10 -1.98 -4.71
N GLY A 132 15.97 -2.37 -3.77
CA GLY A 132 17.42 -2.39 -3.93
C GLY A 132 18.21 -1.59 -2.91
N TRP A 133 17.62 -0.54 -2.31
CA TRP A 133 18.39 0.46 -1.55
C TRP A 133 18.99 -0.03 -0.23
N TYR A 134 18.46 -1.13 0.30
CA TYR A 134 18.94 -1.81 1.51
C TYR A 134 19.46 -3.22 1.23
N PHE A 135 19.53 -3.62 -0.05
CA PHE A 135 20.02 -4.93 -0.41
C PHE A 135 21.55 -4.97 -0.41
N ASP A 136 22.08 -6.16 -0.16
CA ASP A 136 23.47 -6.49 -0.35
C ASP A 136 23.90 -6.11 -1.80
N PRO A 137 24.99 -5.34 -1.98
CA PRO A 137 25.44 -4.92 -3.30
C PRO A 137 25.83 -6.08 -4.23
N ASP A 138 26.27 -7.21 -3.66
CA ASP A 138 26.70 -8.40 -4.39
C ASP A 138 25.55 -9.41 -4.55
N GLN A 139 24.49 -9.31 -3.74
CA GLN A 139 23.34 -10.23 -3.74
C GLN A 139 22.00 -9.51 -3.78
N TRP A 140 21.40 -9.43 -4.98
CA TRP A 140 20.06 -8.86 -5.16
C TRP A 140 19.00 -9.62 -4.36
N ASP A 141 18.09 -8.88 -3.72
CA ASP A 141 17.01 -9.41 -2.88
C ASP A 141 17.50 -10.17 -1.63
N VAL A 142 18.71 -9.86 -1.17
CA VAL A 142 19.23 -10.22 0.15
C VAL A 142 19.41 -8.93 0.94
N THR A 143 18.86 -8.86 2.15
CA THR A 143 19.01 -7.69 3.04
C THR A 143 20.48 -7.54 3.44
N ASP A 144 21.08 -6.36 3.22
CA ASP A 144 22.42 -6.04 3.70
C ASP A 144 22.41 -6.02 5.24
N PRO A 145 23.20 -6.85 5.95
CA PRO A 145 23.22 -6.87 7.41
C PRO A 145 23.64 -5.52 8.03
N ASP A 146 24.35 -4.68 7.28
CA ASP A 146 24.81 -3.35 7.69
C ASP A 146 24.01 -2.22 7.02
N TRP A 147 22.83 -2.50 6.46
CA TRP A 147 21.99 -1.51 5.76
C TRP A 147 21.79 -0.22 6.56
N GLN A 148 21.66 -0.30 7.89
CA GLN A 148 21.48 0.87 8.75
C GLN A 148 22.73 1.76 8.85
N LYS A 149 23.91 1.17 8.75
CA LYS A 149 25.20 1.87 8.91
C LYS A 149 25.70 2.42 7.58
N ASN A 150 25.46 1.69 6.49
CA ASN A 150 26.02 1.98 5.17
C ASN A 150 24.99 2.60 4.21
N SER A 151 23.76 2.89 4.66
CA SER A 151 22.74 3.48 3.79
C SER A 151 23.13 4.86 3.29
N TRP A 152 22.92 5.09 2.00
CA TRP A 152 23.00 6.40 1.36
C TRP A 152 21.66 7.18 1.43
N ILE A 153 20.59 6.58 1.98
CA ILE A 153 19.28 7.22 2.09
C ILE A 153 19.31 8.51 2.92
N PRO A 154 19.96 8.60 4.09
CA PRO A 154 20.03 9.86 4.84
C PRO A 154 20.61 11.01 4.01
N GLN A 155 21.66 10.72 3.23
CA GLN A 155 22.26 11.71 2.33
C GLN A 155 21.30 12.12 1.19
N LEU A 156 20.50 11.19 0.67
CA LEU A 156 19.48 11.51 -0.32
C LEU A 156 18.36 12.36 0.29
N VAL A 157 17.89 12.02 1.50
CA VAL A 157 16.86 12.78 2.21
C VAL A 157 17.30 14.22 2.41
N ASP A 158 18.52 14.45 2.88
CA ASP A 158 19.08 15.80 3.05
C ASP A 158 19.12 16.56 1.71
N TYR A 159 19.59 15.92 0.65
CA TYR A 159 19.64 16.50 -0.70
C TYR A 159 18.24 16.86 -1.24
N ALA A 160 17.24 16.02 -1.00
CA ALA A 160 15.88 16.20 -1.45
C ALA A 160 15.12 17.26 -0.63
N ARG A 161 15.42 17.37 0.66
CA ARG A 161 14.85 18.40 1.55
C ARG A 161 15.15 19.80 1.06
N GLU A 162 16.38 20.08 0.62
CA GLU A 162 16.77 21.36 0.02
C GLU A 162 15.93 21.72 -1.22
N ARG A 163 15.40 20.71 -1.90
CA ARG A 163 14.61 20.81 -3.14
C ARG A 163 13.11 20.66 -2.90
N ARG A 164 12.68 20.55 -1.64
CA ARG A 164 11.29 20.34 -1.22
C ARG A 164 10.66 19.07 -1.81
N VAL A 165 11.47 18.03 -1.95
CA VAL A 165 11.03 16.69 -2.38
C VAL A 165 11.18 15.74 -1.19
N GLY A 166 10.10 15.04 -0.83
CA GLY A 166 10.11 13.97 0.15
C GLY A 166 10.57 12.65 -0.47
N ILE A 167 11.28 11.84 0.31
CA ILE A 167 11.69 10.50 -0.09
C ILE A 167 10.72 9.48 0.52
N GLN A 168 10.24 8.56 -0.31
CA GLN A 168 9.53 7.37 0.11
C GLN A 168 10.38 6.16 -0.27
N VAL A 169 10.41 5.13 0.58
CA VAL A 169 11.21 3.93 0.33
C VAL A 169 10.32 2.69 0.28
N TRP A 170 10.66 1.78 -0.61
CA TRP A 170 10.06 0.45 -0.66
C TRP A 170 10.72 -0.49 0.35
N ILE A 171 9.95 -1.34 1.03
CA ILE A 171 10.44 -2.41 1.91
C ILE A 171 9.69 -3.69 1.58
N HIS A 172 10.40 -4.81 1.49
CA HIS A 172 9.77 -6.10 1.29
C HIS A 172 8.92 -6.48 2.52
N HIS A 173 7.69 -6.97 2.32
CA HIS A 173 6.78 -7.34 3.41
C HIS A 173 7.43 -8.30 4.43
N ARG A 174 8.18 -9.30 3.94
CA ARG A 174 8.93 -10.27 4.76
C ARG A 174 9.90 -9.67 5.78
N ASP A 175 10.31 -8.40 5.58
CA ASP A 175 11.22 -7.69 6.46
C ASP A 175 10.46 -6.73 7.39
N LEU A 176 9.12 -6.75 7.40
CA LEU A 176 8.25 -5.80 8.13
C LEU A 176 7.00 -6.49 8.72
N ASP A 177 6.90 -7.82 8.65
CA ASP A 177 5.68 -8.55 8.96
C ASP A 177 5.51 -8.83 10.46
N THR A 178 6.61 -8.82 11.22
CA THR A 178 6.61 -8.92 12.68
C THR A 178 6.61 -7.56 13.39
N ALA A 179 6.28 -7.54 14.69
CA ALA A 179 6.30 -6.31 15.48
C ALA A 179 7.74 -5.82 15.70
N GLU A 180 8.65 -6.76 15.94
CA GLU A 180 10.07 -6.56 16.17
C GLU A 180 10.74 -5.93 14.95
N GLU A 181 10.44 -6.42 13.75
CA GLU A 181 10.91 -5.82 12.50
C GLU A 181 10.37 -4.40 12.32
N ARG A 182 9.09 -4.16 12.58
CA ARG A 182 8.51 -2.80 12.50
C ARG A 182 9.17 -1.83 13.48
N GLU A 183 9.49 -2.29 14.70
CA GLU A 183 10.22 -1.50 15.70
C GLU A 183 11.67 -1.20 15.28
N GLN A 184 12.27 -2.05 14.44
CA GLN A 184 13.59 -1.79 13.85
C GLN A 184 13.52 -0.82 12.67
N TRP A 185 12.60 -1.04 11.72
CA TRP A 185 12.53 -0.29 10.46
C TRP A 185 11.92 1.11 10.64
N LEU A 186 10.71 1.20 11.17
CA LEU A 186 9.93 2.46 11.12
C LEU A 186 10.61 3.61 11.88
N PRO A 187 11.13 3.43 13.12
CA PRO A 187 11.85 4.49 13.81
C PRO A 187 13.18 4.85 13.13
N THR A 188 13.80 3.92 12.40
CA THR A 188 15.04 4.20 11.66
C THR A 188 14.77 5.11 10.47
N LEU A 189 13.71 4.84 9.70
CA LEU A 189 13.28 5.69 8.60
C LEU A 189 12.86 7.07 9.11
N GLU A 190 12.07 7.13 10.19
CA GLU A 190 11.66 8.41 10.81
C GLU A 190 12.88 9.27 11.18
N ARG A 191 13.93 8.67 11.76
CA ARG A 191 15.16 9.40 12.11
C ARG A 191 15.92 9.92 10.90
N TRP A 192 15.85 9.24 9.76
CA TRP A 192 16.49 9.69 8.52
C TRP A 192 15.72 10.84 7.86
N GLY A 193 14.40 10.89 8.07
CA GLY A 193 13.48 11.92 7.57
C GLY A 193 12.90 11.61 6.21
#